data_AF-A0A1I9GE04-F1
#
_entry.id   AF-A0A1I9GE04-F1
#
_cell.length_a   1.000
_cell.length_b   1.000
_cell.length_c   1.000
_cell.angle_alpha   90.00
_cell.angle_beta   90.00
_cell.angle_gamma   90.00
#
_symmetry.space_group_name_H-M   'P 1'
#
loop_
_entity.id
_entity.type
_entity.pdbx_description
1 polymer ?
#
loop_
_entity_poly.entity_id
_entity_poly.type
_entity_poly.pdbx_seq_one_letter_code
_entity_poly.pdbx_strand_id
1 'polypeptide(L)'
;MAIFLASVARDLLFKMLQIDPEKRISIDEAVRHPYVNLWFRDEEWNVPLPENRYDANNDLIDLPISSWKELLFKEVKRCEEEHSSKNTNSDIINNSK
;
A
#
# COMPACT_ATOMS: atom_id res chain seq x y z
N MET A 1 26.69 1.16 -20.64
CA MET A 1 25.68 1.07 -19.56
C MET A 1 24.24 1.19 -20.06
N ALA A 2 23.87 2.17 -20.92
CA ALA A 2 22.47 2.38 -21.33
C ALA A 2 21.80 1.21 -22.10
N ILE A 3 22.54 0.46 -22.91
CA ILE A 3 21.99 -0.66 -23.71
C ILE A 3 21.49 -1.81 -22.80
N PHE A 4 22.16 -2.05 -21.67
CA PHE A 4 21.76 -3.11 -20.74
C PHE A 4 20.46 -2.76 -20.01
N LEU A 5 20.28 -1.50 -19.60
CA LEU A 5 19.05 -1.06 -18.91
C LEU A 5 17.80 -1.21 -19.78
N ALA A 6 17.89 -0.90 -21.08
CA ALA A 6 16.77 -1.03 -22.01
C ALA A 6 16.33 -2.49 -22.21
N SER A 7 17.29 -3.43 -22.27
CA SER A 7 16.98 -4.86 -22.37
C SER A 7 16.32 -5.40 -21.10
N VAL A 8 16.81 -4.98 -19.93
CA VAL A 8 16.30 -5.39 -18.62
C VAL A 8 14.90 -4.79 -18.39
N ALA A 9 14.66 -3.53 -18.76
CA ALA A 9 13.33 -2.92 -18.69
C ALA A 9 12.31 -3.65 -19.58
N ARG A 10 12.72 -4.03 -20.79
CA ARG A 10 11.87 -4.77 -21.73
C ARG A 10 11.52 -6.17 -21.22
N ASP A 11 12.47 -6.87 -20.60
CA ASP A 11 12.24 -8.17 -19.99
C ASP A 11 11.20 -8.10 -18.86
N LEU A 12 11.30 -7.10 -18.00
CA LEU A 12 10.31 -6.86 -16.95
C LEU A 12 8.91 -6.63 -17.54
N LEU A 13 8.79 -5.73 -18.53
CA LEU A 13 7.52 -5.44 -19.18
C LEU A 13 6.93 -6.69 -19.84
N PHE A 14 7.75 -7.51 -20.49
CA PHE A 14 7.31 -8.76 -21.09
C PHE A 14 6.72 -9.72 -20.04
N LYS A 15 7.35 -9.82 -18.86
CA LYS A 15 6.88 -10.68 -17.76
C LYS A 15 5.63 -10.12 -17.05
N MET A 16 5.47 -8.80 -16.99
CA MET A 16 4.29 -8.15 -16.40
C MET A 16 3.08 -8.15 -17.34
N LEU A 17 3.30 -7.97 -18.65
CA LEU A 17 2.25 -7.90 -19.68
C LEU A 17 1.89 -9.28 -20.24
N GLN A 18 1.90 -10.30 -19.41
CA GLN A 18 1.36 -11.62 -19.76
C GLN A 18 -0.17 -11.58 -19.68
N ILE A 19 -0.80 -12.06 -20.75
CA ILE A 19 -2.28 -12.17 -20.85
C ILE A 19 -2.79 -13.19 -19.85
N ASP A 20 -2.11 -14.34 -19.77
CA ASP A 20 -2.40 -15.40 -18.82
C ASP A 20 -1.91 -14.96 -17.41
N PRO A 21 -2.81 -14.82 -16.43
CA PRO A 21 -2.44 -14.38 -15.08
C PRO A 21 -1.52 -15.38 -14.38
N GLU A 22 -1.64 -16.68 -14.67
CA GLU A 22 -0.81 -17.73 -14.05
C GLU A 22 0.65 -17.67 -14.54
N LYS A 23 0.87 -17.07 -15.71
CA LYS A 23 2.21 -16.84 -16.28
C LYS A 23 2.76 -15.46 -15.96
N ARG A 24 1.95 -14.57 -15.39
CA ARG A 24 2.36 -13.22 -15.02
C ARG A 24 3.25 -13.26 -13.81
N ILE A 25 4.36 -12.51 -13.87
CA ILE A 25 5.29 -12.40 -12.74
C ILE A 25 4.58 -11.94 -11.46
N SER A 26 4.92 -12.56 -10.33
CA SER A 26 4.39 -12.15 -9.03
C SER A 26 5.05 -10.85 -8.54
N ILE A 27 4.47 -10.20 -7.53
CA ILE A 27 5.04 -8.98 -6.96
C ILE A 27 6.42 -9.28 -6.34
N ASP A 28 6.55 -10.39 -5.61
CA ASP A 28 7.82 -10.82 -4.99
C ASP A 28 8.92 -11.07 -6.02
N GLU A 29 8.57 -11.58 -7.19
CA GLU A 29 9.51 -11.80 -8.29
C GLU A 29 9.85 -10.48 -9.02
N ALA A 30 8.87 -9.60 -9.21
CA ALA A 30 9.06 -8.31 -9.87
C ALA A 30 9.96 -7.38 -9.05
N VAL A 31 9.84 -7.40 -7.73
CA VAL A 31 10.68 -6.64 -6.80
C VAL A 31 12.15 -7.07 -6.88
N ARG A 32 12.40 -8.37 -6.99
CA ARG A 32 13.75 -8.95 -7.16
C ARG A 32 14.31 -8.76 -8.58
N HIS A 33 13.52 -8.23 -9.51
CA HIS A 33 13.96 -8.03 -10.89
C HIS A 33 15.10 -6.99 -10.95
N PRO A 34 16.18 -7.21 -11.72
CA PRO A 34 17.33 -6.29 -11.78
C PRO A 34 16.99 -4.84 -12.13
N TYR A 35 15.85 -4.62 -12.79
CA TYR A 35 15.33 -3.28 -13.07
C TYR A 35 14.80 -2.55 -11.83
N VAL A 36 14.02 -3.24 -10.99
CA VAL A 36 13.33 -2.66 -9.82
C VAL A 36 14.25 -2.67 -8.61
N ASN A 37 15.09 -3.70 -8.48
CA ASN A 37 16.02 -3.88 -7.38
C ASN A 37 17.00 -2.71 -7.20
N LEU A 38 17.23 -1.89 -8.23
CA LEU A 38 18.06 -0.67 -8.12
C LEU A 38 17.49 0.34 -7.12
N TRP A 39 16.17 0.39 -6.97
CA TRP A 39 15.45 1.32 -6.11
C TRP A 39 14.85 0.64 -4.88
N PHE A 40 14.99 -0.68 -4.79
CA PHE A 40 14.41 -1.47 -3.73
C PHE A 40 15.10 -1.20 -2.39
N ARG A 41 14.30 -1.04 -1.33
CA ARG A 41 14.73 -0.82 0.05
C ARG A 41 14.00 -1.80 0.95
N ASP A 42 14.76 -2.65 1.63
CA ASP A 42 14.21 -3.67 2.54
C ASP A 42 13.38 -3.04 3.66
N GLU A 43 13.73 -1.83 4.09
CA GLU A 43 12.99 -1.12 5.15
C GLU A 43 11.59 -0.70 4.70
N GLU A 44 11.39 -0.39 3.42
CA GLU A 44 10.08 -0.02 2.86
C GLU A 44 9.23 -1.26 2.54
N TRP A 45 9.87 -2.38 2.22
CA TRP A 45 9.18 -3.62 1.89
C TRP A 45 8.66 -4.38 3.11
N ASN A 46 9.44 -4.41 4.19
CA ASN A 46 9.13 -5.19 5.39
C ASN A 46 8.33 -4.37 6.43
N VAL A 47 7.72 -3.26 6.04
CA VAL A 47 6.88 -2.45 6.93
C VAL A 47 5.69 -3.30 7.41
N PRO A 48 5.39 -3.31 8.72
CA PRO A 48 4.23 -4.02 9.23
C PRO A 48 2.97 -3.50 8.55
N LEU A 49 2.12 -4.43 8.14
CA LEU A 49 0.90 -4.10 7.45
C LEU A 49 0.01 -3.23 8.35
N PRO A 50 -0.71 -2.23 7.81
CA PRO A 50 -1.59 -1.38 8.61
C PRO A 50 -2.63 -2.20 9.37
N GLU A 51 -3.04 -1.72 10.55
CA GLU A 51 -4.08 -2.39 11.33
C GLU A 51 -5.45 -2.32 10.63
N ASN A 52 -5.70 -1.22 9.92
CA ASN A 52 -6.93 -0.99 9.13
C ASN A 52 -6.82 -1.65 7.73
N ARG A 53 -6.70 -2.97 7.68
CA ARG A 53 -6.68 -3.71 6.42
C ARG A 53 -8.07 -3.80 5.81
N TYR A 54 -8.10 -3.87 4.49
CA TYR A 54 -9.30 -4.29 3.77
C TYR A 54 -9.67 -5.71 4.22
N ASP A 55 -10.91 -5.87 4.68
CA ASP A 55 -11.52 -7.15 5.01
C ASP A 55 -12.54 -7.50 3.92
N ALA A 56 -12.24 -8.55 3.16
CA ALA A 56 -13.09 -9.02 2.08
C ALA A 56 -14.49 -9.45 2.55
N ASN A 57 -14.65 -9.77 3.84
CA ASN A 57 -15.97 -10.08 4.39
C ASN A 57 -16.91 -8.89 4.35
N ASN A 58 -16.41 -7.65 4.44
CA ASN A 58 -17.24 -6.45 4.41
C ASN A 58 -18.02 -6.31 3.10
N ASP A 59 -17.45 -6.76 1.98
CA ASP A 59 -18.09 -6.71 0.66
C ASP A 59 -19.21 -7.74 0.51
N LEU A 60 -19.25 -8.74 1.39
CA LEU A 60 -20.29 -9.76 1.42
C LEU A 60 -21.47 -9.38 2.33
N ILE A 61 -21.35 -8.29 3.11
CA ILE A 61 -22.39 -7.87 4.05
C ILE A 61 -23.39 -6.95 3.37
N ASP A 62 -24.62 -7.42 3.21
CA ASP A 62 -25.75 -6.58 2.80
C ASP A 62 -26.36 -5.86 4.01
N LEU A 63 -26.00 -4.59 4.19
CA LEU A 63 -26.61 -3.70 5.19
C LEU A 63 -27.52 -2.65 4.53
N PRO A 64 -28.58 -2.18 5.21
CA PRO A 64 -29.34 -1.03 4.74
C PRO A 64 -28.49 0.24 4.75
N ILE A 65 -28.84 1.19 3.87
CA ILE A 65 -28.10 2.44 3.67
C ILE A 65 -27.91 3.23 4.98
N SER A 66 -28.90 3.20 5.88
CA SER A 66 -28.82 3.85 7.19
C SER A 66 -27.66 3.33 8.05
N SER A 67 -27.43 2.02 8.05
CA SER A 67 -26.36 1.38 8.80
C SER A 67 -25.00 1.66 8.19
N TRP A 68 -24.89 1.67 6.84
CA TRP A 68 -23.67 2.09 6.15
C TRP A 68 -23.29 3.54 6.48
N LYS A 69 -24.28 4.45 6.54
CA LYS A 69 -24.05 5.85 6.90
C LYS A 69 -23.49 5.99 8.32
N GLU A 70 -24.00 5.21 9.26
CA GLU A 70 -23.51 5.19 10.64
C GLU A 70 -22.07 4.66 10.73
N LEU A 71 -21.77 3.54 10.07
CA LEU A 71 -20.42 2.97 10.00
C LEU A 71 -19.41 3.97 9.41
N LEU A 72 -19.77 4.62 8.29
CA LEU A 72 -18.93 5.64 7.66
C LEU A 72 -18.71 6.84 8.59
N PHE A 73 -19.78 7.33 9.24
CA PHE A 73 -19.67 8.46 10.16
C PHE A 73 -18.77 8.14 11.35
N LYS A 74 -18.90 6.94 11.92
CA LYS A 74 -18.05 6.45 13.00
C LYS A 74 -16.57 6.39 12.57
N GLU A 75 -16.31 5.92 11.36
CA GLU A 75 -14.96 5.83 10.81
C GLU A 75 -14.32 7.21 10.62
N VAL A 76 -15.06 8.17 10.05
CA VAL A 76 -14.59 9.55 9.89
C VAL A 76 -14.27 10.19 11.25
N LYS A 77 -15.13 9.99 12.25
CA LYS A 77 -14.90 10.50 13.61
C LYS A 77 -13.65 9.92 14.26
N ARG A 78 -13.44 8.60 14.15
CA ARG A 78 -12.23 7.92 14.60
C ARG A 78 -10.97 8.52 13.95
N CYS A 79 -11.00 8.75 12.64
CA CYS A 79 -9.91 9.42 11.95
C CYS A 79 -9.66 10.82 12.50
N GLU A 80 -10.68 11.66 12.67
CA GLU A 80 -10.53 13.03 13.22
C GLU A 80 -9.85 13.04 14.60
N GLU A 81 -10.21 12.09 15.47
CA GLU A 81 -9.63 11.95 16.82
C GLU A 81 -8.16 11.54 16.78
N GLU A 82 -7.81 10.56 15.93
CA GLU A 82 -6.42 10.13 15.74
C GLU A 82 -5.53 11.24 15.17
N HIS A 83 -6.04 12.02 14.19
CA HIS A 83 -5.31 13.14 13.60
C HIS A 83 -5.12 14.27 14.61
N SER A 84 -6.14 14.56 15.43
CA SER A 84 -6.03 15.56 16.50
C SER A 84 -4.96 15.16 17.53
N SER A 85 -4.93 13.88 17.92
CA SER A 85 -3.97 13.35 18.89
C SER A 85 -2.51 13.35 18.38
N LYS A 86 -2.31 13.18 17.06
CA LYS A 86 -0.98 13.22 16.44
C LYS A 86 -0.44 14.66 16.35
N ASN A 87 -1.30 15.65 16.04
CA ASN A 87 -0.91 17.07 16.01
C ASN A 87 -0.50 17.61 17.39
N THR A 88 -1.22 17.25 18.46
CA THR A 88 -0.85 17.70 19.82
C THR A 88 0.50 17.12 20.28
N ASN A 89 0.82 15.88 19.90
CA ASN A 89 2.12 15.28 20.22
C ASN A 89 3.28 15.93 19.45
N SER A 90 3.11 16.32 18.18
CA SER A 90 4.14 17.07 17.45
C SER A 90 4.40 18.44 18.05
N ASP A 91 3.38 19.11 18.60
CA ASP A 91 3.52 20.42 19.23
C ASP A 91 4.27 20.34 20.57
N ILE A 92 4.11 19.26 21.33
CA ILE A 92 4.85 19.03 22.59
C ILE A 92 6.33 18.73 22.32
N ILE A 93 6.63 17.91 21.30
CA ILE A 93 8.01 17.53 20.94
C ILE A 93 8.79 18.72 20.37
N ASN A 94 8.14 19.57 19.56
CA ASN A 94 8.78 20.74 18.96
C ASN A 94 9.02 21.90 19.96
N ASN A 95 8.24 21.98 21.04
CA ASN A 95 8.40 23.00 22.08
C ASN A 95 9.36 22.60 23.23
N SER A 96 9.97 21.40 23.17
CA SER A 96 10.97 20.93 24.16
C SER A 96 12.42 21.00 23.67
N LYS A 97 12.71 21.79 22.62
CA LYS A 97 14.06 22.10 22.15
C LYS A 97 14.38 23.58 22.28
#